data_AF-I5AUQ7-F1
#
_entry.id   AF-I5AUQ7-F1
#
_cell.length_a   1.000
_cell.length_b   1.000
_cell.length_c   1.000
_cell.angle_alpha   90.00
_cell.angle_beta   90.00
_cell.angle_gamma   90.00
#
_symmetry.space_group_name_H-M   'P 1'
#
loop_
_entity.id
_entity.type
_entity.pdbx_description
1 polymer ?
#
loop_
_entity_poly.entity_id
_entity_poly.type
_entity_poly.pdbx_seq_one_letter_code
_entity_poly.pdbx_strand_id
1 'polypeptide(L)'
;MDNDRLQKIFDNYSEKYEALNNTERHEIAKWSAISNFQKYWDQNAEHFGEMFKRAMEGEENLISEASFQPIQGVAFLCSKGPEIEDAVREAFRALLAPDESDYAVRQTKAEVFVRTMNDLLRSVDAEKWKYHQNITAAILYLSFVDPEDNYLFREDEAKAFAEYVGFEEPIIENELLSIPNYYRMCDQLTTELIQQEDLLKKVDARLEEEADETDDSSVTEVDSENHILAFDIIYCAHNYELYDERTAAPKKRRRKKSAADEAKDREEALLKMQLRSCRTKIRNLEKKKLSMKEPDLTGVPVRHSRFGDGEITARDGQRLTVKFAAGEKKFMLPDAFTKGFLKTDNEAAAAYLQTAGIGEQIHALQLEEHLLDVQINGMEDK
;
A
#
# COMPACT_ATOMS: atom_id res chain seq x y z
N MET A 1 5.37 -20.70 -8.00
CA MET A 1 3.99 -20.92 -8.49
C MET A 1 3.86 -22.34 -9.04
N ASP A 2 2.63 -22.81 -9.26
CA ASP A 2 2.34 -24.02 -10.03
C ASP A 2 2.41 -23.72 -11.53
N ASN A 3 3.45 -24.21 -12.20
CA ASN A 3 3.72 -23.94 -13.61
C ASN A 3 2.66 -24.55 -14.55
N ASP A 4 2.04 -25.69 -14.19
CA ASP A 4 0.99 -26.29 -15.02
C ASP A 4 -0.27 -25.42 -15.00
N ARG A 5 -0.60 -24.86 -13.83
CA ARG A 5 -1.73 -23.91 -13.68
C ARG A 5 -1.45 -22.60 -14.41
N LEU A 6 -0.22 -22.12 -14.36
CA LEU A 6 0.18 -20.89 -15.05
C LEU A 6 0.13 -21.05 -16.57
N GLN A 7 0.66 -22.15 -17.11
CA GLN A 7 0.59 -22.45 -18.55
C GLN A 7 -0.85 -22.49 -19.06
N LYS A 8 -1.77 -23.08 -18.28
CA LYS A 8 -3.20 -23.08 -18.64
C LYS A 8 -3.81 -21.69 -18.71
N ILE A 9 -3.41 -20.77 -17.83
CA ILE A 9 -3.88 -19.38 -17.91
C ILE A 9 -3.39 -18.75 -19.21
N PHE A 10 -2.12 -18.96 -19.59
CA PHE A 10 -1.59 -18.45 -20.85
C PHE A 10 -2.33 -19.02 -22.06
N ASP A 11 -2.59 -20.32 -22.07
CA ASP A 11 -3.34 -20.98 -23.15
C ASP A 11 -4.75 -20.40 -23.26
N ASN A 12 -5.48 -20.29 -22.14
CA ASN A 12 -6.84 -19.75 -22.09
C ASN A 12 -6.89 -18.26 -22.48
N TYR A 13 -5.89 -17.49 -22.05
CA TYR A 13 -5.77 -16.07 -22.38
C TYR A 13 -5.50 -15.90 -23.88
N SER A 14 -4.55 -16.66 -24.43
CA SER A 14 -4.21 -16.65 -25.86
C SER A 14 -5.38 -17.09 -26.74
N GLU A 15 -6.12 -18.13 -26.35
CA GLU A 15 -7.31 -18.60 -27.06
C GLU A 15 -8.40 -17.53 -27.11
N LYS A 16 -8.62 -16.81 -25.99
CA LYS A 16 -9.67 -15.79 -25.88
C LYS A 16 -9.23 -14.39 -26.27
N TYR A 17 -7.97 -14.18 -26.66
CA TYR A 17 -7.37 -12.84 -26.83
C TYR A 17 -8.18 -11.90 -27.72
N GLU A 18 -8.64 -12.37 -28.89
CA GLU A 18 -9.49 -11.59 -29.80
C GLU A 18 -10.82 -11.17 -29.13
N ALA A 19 -11.40 -12.06 -28.31
CA ALA A 19 -12.62 -11.76 -27.60
C ALA A 19 -12.39 -10.81 -26.41
N LEU A 20 -11.18 -10.78 -25.84
CA LEU A 20 -10.79 -9.80 -24.81
C LEU A 20 -10.60 -8.40 -25.39
N ASN A 21 -10.18 -8.30 -26.66
CA ASN A 21 -9.90 -7.03 -27.34
C ASN A 21 -10.94 -6.65 -28.40
N ASN A 22 -12.18 -7.15 -28.24
CA ASN A 22 -13.28 -6.71 -29.07
C ASN A 22 -13.78 -5.31 -28.66
N THR A 23 -14.70 -4.74 -29.45
CA THR A 23 -15.27 -3.40 -29.22
C THR A 23 -16.04 -3.22 -27.89
N GLU A 24 -16.43 -4.31 -27.22
CA GLU A 24 -17.14 -4.23 -25.93
C GLU A 24 -16.19 -4.19 -24.73
N ARG A 25 -15.04 -4.87 -24.82
CA ARG A 25 -14.11 -5.07 -23.70
C ARG A 25 -12.85 -4.23 -23.83
N HIS A 26 -12.23 -4.23 -25.02
CA HIS A 26 -11.08 -3.39 -25.37
C HIS A 26 -9.99 -3.38 -24.29
N GLU A 27 -9.58 -4.55 -23.81
CA GLU A 27 -8.64 -4.65 -22.67
C GLU A 27 -7.26 -4.04 -22.97
N ILE A 28 -6.85 -3.98 -24.24
CA ILE A 28 -5.65 -3.30 -24.76
C ILE A 28 -5.61 -1.81 -24.40
N ALA A 29 -6.75 -1.18 -24.09
CA ALA A 29 -6.82 0.23 -23.69
C ALA A 29 -5.93 0.58 -22.49
N LYS A 30 -5.49 -0.39 -21.69
CA LYS A 30 -4.54 -0.18 -20.58
C LYS A 30 -3.19 0.36 -21.04
N TRP A 31 -2.71 -0.09 -22.20
CA TRP A 31 -1.46 0.43 -22.78
C TRP A 31 -1.67 1.85 -23.26
N SER A 32 -2.77 2.11 -23.98
CA SER A 32 -3.15 3.44 -24.45
C SER A 32 -3.29 4.44 -23.30
N ALA A 33 -3.85 3.99 -22.16
CA ALA A 33 -3.96 4.78 -20.94
C ALA A 33 -2.61 5.26 -20.39
N ILE A 34 -1.66 4.32 -20.25
CA ILE A 34 -0.32 4.62 -19.74
C ILE A 34 0.47 5.46 -20.75
N SER A 35 0.38 5.15 -22.04
CA SER A 35 0.96 5.96 -23.12
C SER A 35 0.44 7.40 -23.08
N ASN A 36 -0.87 7.59 -22.99
CA ASN A 36 -1.49 8.91 -22.91
C ASN A 36 -1.04 9.68 -21.66
N PHE A 37 -0.93 9.02 -20.51
CA PHE A 37 -0.41 9.63 -19.31
C PHE A 37 1.03 10.13 -19.49
N GLN A 38 1.91 9.28 -20.01
CA GLN A 38 3.34 9.59 -20.16
C GLN A 38 3.59 10.77 -21.12
N LYS A 39 2.73 10.98 -22.12
CA LYS A 39 2.80 12.15 -23.02
C LYS A 39 2.67 13.49 -22.31
N TYR A 40 1.92 13.53 -21.20
CA TYR A 40 1.61 14.77 -20.49
C TYR A 40 2.33 14.87 -19.15
N TRP A 41 2.85 13.76 -18.62
CA TRP A 41 3.53 13.74 -17.35
C TRP A 41 4.83 14.55 -17.37
N ASP A 42 4.90 15.57 -16.52
CA ASP A 42 6.14 16.28 -16.21
C ASP A 42 6.19 16.60 -14.72
N GLN A 43 7.05 15.88 -13.98
CA GLN A 43 7.24 16.05 -12.54
C GLN A 43 7.67 17.48 -12.15
N ASN A 44 8.26 18.23 -13.09
CA ASN A 44 8.76 19.59 -12.87
C ASN A 44 7.88 20.67 -13.49
N ALA A 45 6.68 20.31 -13.97
CA ALA A 45 5.72 21.27 -14.51
C ALA A 45 5.49 22.44 -13.55
N GLU A 46 5.39 23.65 -14.11
CA GLU A 46 5.10 24.88 -13.36
C GLU A 46 3.71 24.81 -12.70
N HIS A 47 2.73 24.26 -13.42
CA HIS A 47 1.36 24.02 -12.96
C HIS A 47 1.11 22.52 -12.82
N PHE A 48 1.68 21.93 -11.77
CA PHE A 48 1.63 20.48 -11.51
C PHE A 48 0.20 19.94 -11.47
N GLY A 49 -0.75 20.67 -10.86
CA GLY A 49 -2.14 20.24 -10.78
C GLY A 49 -2.85 20.16 -12.14
N GLU A 50 -2.57 21.12 -13.03
CA GLU A 50 -3.12 21.13 -14.40
C GLU A 50 -2.50 20.02 -15.24
N MET A 51 -1.18 19.84 -15.14
CA MET A 51 -0.45 18.74 -15.75
C MET A 51 -1.00 17.39 -15.31
N PHE A 52 -1.12 17.16 -13.99
CA PHE A 52 -1.63 15.91 -13.43
C PHE A 52 -3.05 15.61 -13.93
N LYS A 53 -3.93 16.62 -13.92
CA LYS A 53 -5.31 16.44 -14.40
C LYS A 53 -5.35 16.03 -15.87
N ARG A 54 -4.49 16.64 -16.71
CA ARG A 54 -4.39 16.32 -18.13
C ARG A 54 -3.82 14.92 -18.36
N ALA A 55 -2.79 14.54 -17.62
CA ALA A 55 -2.18 13.21 -17.74
C ALA A 55 -3.14 12.09 -17.32
N MET A 56 -4.02 12.34 -16.34
CA MET A 56 -5.00 11.36 -15.85
C MET A 56 -6.38 11.44 -16.54
N GLU A 57 -6.54 12.26 -17.58
CA GLU A 57 -7.83 12.45 -18.26
C GLU A 57 -8.27 11.18 -18.99
N GLY A 58 -9.48 10.68 -18.69
CA GLY A 58 -10.04 9.46 -19.28
C GLY A 58 -9.76 8.18 -18.48
N GLU A 59 -8.87 8.25 -17.48
CA GLU A 59 -8.36 7.08 -16.76
C GLU A 59 -9.04 6.83 -15.41
N GLU A 60 -10.18 7.50 -15.16
CA GLU A 60 -10.83 7.41 -13.86
C GLU A 60 -11.31 5.98 -13.55
N ASN A 61 -11.69 5.20 -14.57
CA ASN A 61 -12.31 3.88 -14.39
C ASN A 61 -11.34 2.78 -13.93
N LEU A 62 -10.02 2.99 -14.04
CA LEU A 62 -9.03 1.98 -13.66
C LEU A 62 -9.00 1.75 -12.15
N ILE A 63 -9.19 2.82 -11.36
CA ILE A 63 -9.12 2.77 -9.90
C ILE A 63 -10.25 3.54 -9.18
N SER A 64 -10.96 4.45 -9.86
CA SER A 64 -11.97 5.26 -9.20
C SER A 64 -13.33 4.57 -9.22
N GLU A 65 -13.95 4.53 -8.05
CA GLU A 65 -15.32 4.10 -7.86
C GLU A 65 -16.10 5.15 -7.04
N ALA A 66 -17.41 4.96 -6.88
CA ALA A 66 -18.28 5.95 -6.24
C ALA A 66 -17.86 6.29 -4.79
N SER A 67 -17.18 5.37 -4.10
CA SER A 67 -16.65 5.46 -2.73
C SER A 67 -15.18 5.89 -2.65
N PHE A 68 -14.43 5.85 -3.74
CA PHE A 68 -12.99 6.04 -3.74
C PHE A 68 -12.55 6.74 -5.04
N GLN A 69 -12.08 7.98 -4.94
CA GLN A 69 -11.77 8.87 -6.05
C GLN A 69 -10.38 9.52 -5.86
N PRO A 70 -9.30 8.71 -5.82
CA PRO A 70 -7.96 9.20 -5.48
C PRO A 70 -7.43 10.24 -6.47
N ILE A 71 -7.70 10.07 -7.77
CA ILE A 71 -7.30 11.00 -8.84
C ILE A 71 -7.91 12.38 -8.61
N GLN A 72 -9.22 12.42 -8.30
CA GLN A 72 -9.92 13.67 -7.97
C GLN A 72 -9.39 14.29 -6.68
N GLY A 73 -8.90 13.48 -5.75
CA GLY A 73 -8.28 13.95 -4.51
C GLY A 73 -6.99 14.71 -4.75
N VAL A 74 -6.12 14.22 -5.64
CA VAL A 74 -4.90 14.94 -6.04
C VAL A 74 -5.27 16.28 -6.70
N ALA A 75 -6.16 16.26 -7.69
CA ALA A 75 -6.61 17.48 -8.38
C ALA A 75 -7.26 18.49 -7.40
N PHE A 76 -8.06 18.01 -6.45
CA PHE A 76 -8.67 18.83 -5.40
C PHE A 76 -7.63 19.50 -4.52
N LEU A 77 -6.58 18.80 -4.11
CA LEU A 77 -5.50 19.35 -3.29
C LEU A 77 -4.71 20.42 -4.05
N CYS A 78 -4.30 20.14 -5.30
CA CYS A 78 -3.61 21.11 -6.12
C CYS A 78 -4.44 22.38 -6.36
N SER A 79 -5.77 22.28 -6.38
CA SER A 79 -6.66 23.45 -6.51
C SER A 79 -6.72 24.36 -5.27
N LYS A 80 -5.98 24.06 -4.19
CA LYS A 80 -6.02 24.82 -2.91
C LYS A 80 -4.98 25.90 -2.78
N GLY A 81 -4.21 26.12 -3.83
CA GLY A 81 -3.20 27.17 -3.91
C GLY A 81 -1.78 26.60 -3.93
N PRO A 82 -0.79 27.46 -4.23
CA PRO A 82 0.56 27.04 -4.59
C PRO A 82 1.28 26.27 -3.48
N GLU A 83 1.06 26.62 -2.21
CA GLU A 83 1.68 25.92 -1.07
C GLU A 83 1.23 24.45 -0.96
N ILE A 84 -0.07 24.19 -1.14
CA ILE A 84 -0.60 22.82 -1.11
C ILE A 84 -0.20 22.05 -2.37
N GLU A 85 -0.22 22.71 -3.54
CA GLU A 85 0.24 22.13 -4.79
C GLU A 85 1.72 21.72 -4.72
N ASP A 86 2.58 22.58 -4.16
CA ASP A 86 3.99 22.28 -3.93
C ASP A 86 4.17 21.09 -2.98
N ALA A 87 3.40 21.04 -1.88
CA ALA A 87 3.44 19.90 -0.96
C ALA A 87 3.00 18.58 -1.61
N VAL A 88 2.00 18.63 -2.50
CA VAL A 88 1.59 17.47 -3.31
C VAL A 88 2.73 17.05 -4.25
N ARG A 89 3.35 17.99 -4.95
CA ARG A 89 4.47 17.72 -5.85
C ARG A 89 5.66 17.10 -5.11
N GLU A 90 5.99 17.58 -3.92
CA GLU A 90 7.03 16.99 -3.07
C GLU A 90 6.67 15.58 -2.60
N ALA A 91 5.39 15.29 -2.32
CA ALA A 91 4.95 13.93 -2.03
C ALA A 91 5.16 12.99 -3.22
N PHE A 92 4.85 13.43 -4.44
CA PHE A 92 5.15 12.67 -5.67
C PHE A 92 6.66 12.51 -5.89
N ARG A 93 7.48 13.54 -5.65
CA ARG A 93 8.95 13.42 -5.72
C ARG A 93 9.49 12.37 -4.75
N ALA A 94 8.99 12.32 -3.53
CA ALA A 94 9.37 11.29 -2.56
C ALA A 94 8.89 9.89 -2.98
N LEU A 95 7.69 9.77 -3.56
CA LEU A 95 7.17 8.51 -4.08
C LEU A 95 8.00 7.98 -5.26
N LEU A 96 8.46 8.88 -6.14
CA LEU A 96 9.16 8.55 -7.40
C LEU A 96 10.68 8.55 -7.27
N ALA A 97 11.23 8.83 -6.08
CA ALA A 97 12.67 8.78 -5.85
C ALA A 97 13.20 7.35 -6.10
N PRO A 98 14.41 7.18 -6.67
CA PRO A 98 14.99 5.85 -6.89
C PRO A 98 15.01 5.01 -5.61
N ASP A 99 14.66 3.73 -5.72
CA ASP A 99 14.68 2.77 -4.61
C ASP A 99 15.58 1.56 -4.86
N GLU A 100 16.45 1.62 -5.88
CA GLU A 100 17.40 0.56 -6.25
C GLU A 100 16.71 -0.81 -6.47
N SER A 101 15.45 -0.79 -6.92
CA SER A 101 14.59 -1.97 -7.08
C SER A 101 14.35 -2.74 -5.77
N ASP A 102 14.47 -2.08 -4.62
CA ASP A 102 14.12 -2.63 -3.31
C ASP A 102 12.62 -2.42 -3.02
N TYR A 103 11.84 -3.49 -3.15
CA TYR A 103 10.40 -3.45 -2.90
C TYR A 103 10.01 -3.07 -1.47
N ALA A 104 10.87 -3.30 -0.47
CA ALA A 104 10.62 -2.86 0.90
C ALA A 104 10.81 -1.34 1.05
N VAL A 105 11.78 -0.76 0.34
CA VAL A 105 11.95 0.69 0.23
C VAL A 105 10.77 1.29 -0.53
N ARG A 106 10.35 0.69 -1.65
CA ARG A 106 9.17 1.08 -2.43
C ARG A 106 7.89 1.10 -1.60
N GLN A 107 7.64 0.03 -0.86
CA GLN A 107 6.56 -0.08 0.12
C GLN A 107 6.58 1.07 1.14
N THR A 108 7.76 1.39 1.66
CA THR A 108 7.92 2.48 2.63
C THR A 108 7.62 3.84 2.00
N LYS A 109 8.09 4.11 0.77
CA LYS A 109 7.79 5.33 0.01
C LYS A 109 6.29 5.48 -0.25
N ALA A 110 5.62 4.41 -0.69
CA ALA A 110 4.18 4.39 -0.92
C ALA A 110 3.38 4.70 0.37
N GLU A 111 3.77 4.12 1.50
CA GLU A 111 3.16 4.42 2.81
C GLU A 111 3.37 5.87 3.24
N VAL A 112 4.57 6.42 3.01
CA VAL A 112 4.87 7.83 3.28
C VAL A 112 4.00 8.74 2.40
N PHE A 113 3.89 8.46 1.10
CA PHE A 113 3.04 9.20 0.17
C PHE A 113 1.58 9.21 0.65
N VAL A 114 1.02 8.03 0.93
CA VAL A 114 -0.36 7.88 1.41
C VAL A 114 -0.61 8.70 2.68
N ARG A 115 0.31 8.63 3.65
CA ARG A 115 0.20 9.41 4.89
C ARG A 115 0.22 10.91 4.60
N THR A 116 1.23 11.38 3.88
CA THR A 116 1.42 12.80 3.56
C THR A 116 0.21 13.38 2.82
N MET A 117 -0.27 12.70 1.78
CA MET A 117 -1.43 13.15 1.00
C MET A 117 -2.70 13.20 1.84
N ASN A 118 -2.92 12.21 2.70
CA ASN A 118 -4.09 12.17 3.58
C ASN A 118 -4.00 13.18 4.73
N ASP A 119 -2.80 13.52 5.21
CA ASP A 119 -2.58 14.60 6.17
C ASP A 119 -2.91 15.97 5.53
N LEU A 120 -2.44 16.21 4.29
CA LEU A 120 -2.80 17.40 3.51
C LEU A 120 -4.31 17.49 3.31
N LEU A 121 -4.96 16.39 2.90
CA LEU A 121 -6.41 16.35 2.71
C LEU A 121 -7.15 16.70 4.00
N ARG A 122 -6.74 16.14 5.15
CA ARG A 122 -7.33 16.47 6.44
C ARG A 122 -7.14 17.93 6.85
N SER A 123 -5.99 18.53 6.54
CA SER A 123 -5.74 19.95 6.84
C SER A 123 -6.59 20.90 6.00
N VAL A 124 -6.98 20.49 4.80
CA VAL A 124 -7.81 21.28 3.88
C VAL A 124 -9.29 21.04 4.14
N ASP A 125 -9.73 19.78 4.16
CA ASP A 125 -11.13 19.38 4.28
C ASP A 125 -11.26 17.90 4.70
N ALA A 126 -11.45 17.67 6.01
CA ALA A 126 -11.59 16.34 6.58
C ALA A 126 -12.88 15.60 6.14
N GLU A 127 -13.87 16.29 5.57
CA GLU A 127 -15.12 15.67 5.12
C GLU A 127 -14.99 15.05 3.72
N LYS A 128 -13.91 15.33 2.99
CA LYS A 128 -13.61 14.79 1.65
C LYS A 128 -13.03 13.39 1.66
N TRP A 129 -13.59 12.51 2.48
CA TRP A 129 -13.09 11.15 2.67
C TRP A 129 -12.91 10.35 1.37
N LYS A 130 -13.75 10.55 0.33
CA LYS A 130 -13.61 9.86 -0.96
C LYS A 130 -12.30 10.19 -1.69
N TYR A 131 -11.65 11.30 -1.36
CA TYR A 131 -10.41 11.78 -1.97
C TYR A 131 -9.15 11.25 -1.29
N HIS A 132 -9.30 10.40 -0.27
CA HIS A 132 -8.17 9.78 0.38
C HIS A 132 -7.32 8.99 -0.61
N GLN A 133 -6.04 8.89 -0.30
CA GLN A 133 -5.09 8.04 -0.99
C GLN A 133 -4.92 6.73 -0.22
N ASN A 134 -4.61 5.65 -0.93
CA ASN A 134 -4.22 4.36 -0.35
C ASN A 134 -3.05 3.78 -1.17
N ILE A 135 -2.53 2.62 -0.75
CA ILE A 135 -1.38 2.01 -1.42
C ILE A 135 -1.71 1.63 -2.88
N THR A 136 -2.93 1.20 -3.19
CA THR A 136 -3.37 0.93 -4.57
C THR A 136 -3.23 2.17 -5.45
N ALA A 137 -3.62 3.35 -4.95
CA ALA A 137 -3.43 4.61 -5.68
C ALA A 137 -1.94 4.96 -5.87
N ALA A 138 -1.10 4.74 -4.84
CA ALA A 138 0.34 4.95 -4.97
C ALA A 138 0.97 4.03 -6.04
N ILE A 139 0.58 2.76 -6.08
CA ILE A 139 1.03 1.80 -7.10
C ILE A 139 0.54 2.19 -8.49
N LEU A 140 -0.70 2.65 -8.63
CA LEU A 140 -1.21 3.18 -9.90
C LEU A 140 -0.30 4.29 -10.41
N TYR A 141 0.03 5.28 -9.57
CA TYR A 141 0.90 6.38 -9.97
C TYR A 141 2.31 5.92 -10.32
N LEU A 142 2.88 4.96 -9.59
CA LEU A 142 4.15 4.34 -9.93
C LEU A 142 4.11 3.66 -11.29
N SER A 143 3.06 2.86 -11.55
CA SER A 143 2.89 2.10 -12.80
C SER A 143 2.63 2.97 -14.02
N PHE A 144 2.01 4.14 -13.82
CA PHE A 144 1.77 5.10 -14.89
C PHE A 144 3.02 5.90 -15.24
N VAL A 145 3.83 6.25 -14.23
CA VAL A 145 5.08 7.00 -14.46
C VAL A 145 6.18 6.10 -15.00
N ASP A 146 6.31 4.90 -14.44
CA ASP A 146 7.41 3.98 -14.71
C ASP A 146 6.91 2.52 -14.78
N PRO A 147 6.18 2.17 -15.86
CA PRO A 147 5.60 0.83 -16.05
C PRO A 147 6.67 -0.28 -16.14
N GLU A 148 7.87 0.04 -16.62
CA GLU A 148 8.97 -0.93 -16.75
C GLU A 148 9.49 -1.44 -15.39
N ASP A 149 9.27 -0.73 -14.30
CA ASP A 149 9.67 -1.14 -12.95
C ASP A 149 8.47 -1.39 -12.01
N ASN A 150 7.23 -1.24 -12.50
CA ASN A 150 6.03 -1.30 -11.66
C ASN A 150 4.85 -2.05 -12.26
N TYR A 151 4.12 -2.76 -11.39
CA TYR A 151 2.93 -3.52 -11.75
C TYR A 151 1.66 -2.82 -11.25
N LEU A 152 0.69 -2.64 -12.14
CA LEU A 152 -0.67 -2.24 -11.76
C LEU A 152 -1.26 -3.27 -10.79
N PHE A 153 -2.07 -2.82 -9.83
CA PHE A 153 -2.59 -3.69 -8.78
C PHE A 153 -4.11 -3.59 -8.61
N ARG A 154 -4.77 -4.74 -8.51
CA ARG A 154 -6.20 -4.88 -8.18
C ARG A 154 -6.39 -6.03 -7.19
N GLU A 155 -7.01 -5.72 -6.05
CA GLU A 155 -6.96 -6.58 -4.86
C GLU A 155 -7.64 -7.94 -5.06
N ASP A 156 -8.88 -7.96 -5.58
CA ASP A 156 -9.65 -9.20 -5.74
C ASP A 156 -9.02 -10.10 -6.82
N GLU A 157 -8.59 -9.49 -7.92
CA GLU A 157 -7.93 -10.16 -9.03
C GLU A 157 -6.60 -10.78 -8.60
N ALA A 158 -5.76 -10.02 -7.88
CA ALA A 158 -4.47 -10.51 -7.38
C ALA A 158 -4.63 -11.63 -6.34
N LYS A 159 -5.59 -11.53 -5.41
CA LYS A 159 -5.88 -12.59 -4.44
C LYS A 159 -6.31 -13.88 -5.14
N ALA A 160 -7.27 -13.79 -6.06
CA ALA A 160 -7.76 -14.95 -6.80
C ALA A 160 -6.66 -15.62 -7.64
N PHE A 161 -5.81 -14.81 -8.28
CA PHE A 161 -4.69 -15.30 -9.04
C PHE A 161 -3.67 -16.03 -8.15
N ALA A 162 -3.25 -15.41 -7.04
CA ALA A 162 -2.29 -15.98 -6.09
C ALA A 162 -2.76 -17.34 -5.54
N GLU A 163 -4.03 -17.44 -5.15
CA GLU A 163 -4.64 -18.69 -4.69
C GLU A 163 -4.61 -19.76 -5.80
N TYR A 164 -5.00 -19.38 -7.02
CA TYR A 164 -5.03 -20.32 -8.14
C TYR A 164 -3.64 -20.83 -8.49
N VAL A 165 -2.63 -19.96 -8.62
CA VAL A 165 -1.26 -20.38 -8.99
C VAL A 165 -0.45 -20.92 -7.80
N GLY A 166 -1.06 -21.07 -6.62
CA GLY A 166 -0.40 -21.60 -5.43
C GLY A 166 0.77 -20.74 -4.96
N PHE A 167 0.65 -19.42 -5.03
CA PHE A 167 1.64 -18.51 -4.47
C PHE A 167 1.49 -18.49 -2.93
N GLU A 168 2.54 -18.91 -2.23
CA GLU A 168 2.47 -19.20 -0.79
C GLU A 168 2.47 -17.95 0.10
N GLU A 169 3.03 -16.84 -0.37
CA GLU A 169 3.22 -15.65 0.46
C GLU A 169 1.97 -14.75 0.42
N PRO A 170 1.52 -14.20 1.56
CA PRO A 170 0.31 -13.40 1.60
C PRO A 170 0.53 -12.05 0.91
N ILE A 171 -0.21 -11.78 -0.16
CA ILE A 171 -0.17 -10.46 -0.83
C ILE A 171 -0.87 -9.40 0.00
N ILE A 172 -1.93 -9.79 0.71
CA ILE A 172 -2.68 -8.95 1.63
C ILE A 172 -2.57 -9.56 3.01
N GLU A 173 -1.97 -8.83 3.94
CA GLU A 173 -1.83 -9.21 5.34
C GLU A 173 -2.49 -8.15 6.21
N ASN A 174 -3.47 -8.55 7.03
CA ASN A 174 -4.24 -7.64 7.88
C ASN A 174 -4.84 -6.43 7.11
N GLU A 175 -5.47 -6.65 5.95
CA GLU A 175 -6.00 -5.59 5.07
C GLU A 175 -4.94 -4.62 4.49
N LEU A 176 -3.66 -4.95 4.61
CA LEU A 176 -2.56 -4.18 4.04
C LEU A 176 -1.90 -4.96 2.90
N LEU A 177 -1.71 -4.29 1.77
CA LEU A 177 -0.90 -4.79 0.68
C LEU A 177 0.57 -4.86 1.08
N SER A 178 1.19 -5.99 0.73
CA SER A 178 2.62 -6.21 0.67
C SER A 178 3.09 -6.05 -0.79
N ILE A 179 3.61 -4.88 -1.15
CA ILE A 179 4.29 -4.65 -2.43
C ILE A 179 5.39 -5.70 -2.66
N PRO A 180 6.25 -6.05 -1.67
CA PRO A 180 7.28 -7.08 -1.88
C PRO A 180 6.72 -8.45 -2.26
N ASN A 181 5.58 -8.86 -1.70
CA ASN A 181 5.00 -10.17 -2.01
C ASN A 181 4.26 -10.11 -3.35
N TYR A 182 3.53 -9.02 -3.60
CA TYR A 182 2.84 -8.81 -4.87
C TYR A 182 3.82 -8.76 -6.05
N TYR A 183 4.87 -7.96 -5.95
CA TYR A 183 5.84 -7.79 -7.03
C TYR A 183 6.60 -9.09 -7.29
N ARG A 184 7.03 -9.81 -6.24
CA ARG A 184 7.63 -11.16 -6.43
C ARG A 184 6.69 -12.17 -7.07
N MET A 185 5.38 -12.06 -6.83
CA MET A 185 4.40 -12.86 -7.54
C MET A 185 4.40 -12.48 -9.03
N CYS A 186 4.32 -11.18 -9.34
CA CYS A 186 4.36 -10.71 -10.72
C CYS A 186 5.68 -11.05 -11.43
N ASP A 187 6.82 -10.98 -10.76
CA ASP A 187 8.13 -11.34 -11.33
C ASP A 187 8.20 -12.83 -11.70
N GLN A 188 7.60 -13.70 -10.90
CA GLN A 188 7.48 -15.13 -11.24
C GLN A 188 6.58 -15.33 -12.46
N LEU A 189 5.48 -14.57 -12.55
CA LEU A 189 4.60 -14.58 -13.72
C LEU A 189 5.32 -14.09 -14.98
N THR A 190 6.03 -12.94 -14.92
CA THR A 190 6.75 -12.39 -16.08
C THR A 190 7.88 -13.30 -16.53
N THR A 191 8.61 -13.92 -15.60
CA THR A 191 9.67 -14.90 -15.91
C THR A 191 9.17 -16.08 -16.77
N GLU A 192 7.94 -16.54 -16.53
CA GLU A 192 7.33 -17.62 -17.31
C GLU A 192 6.63 -17.09 -18.58
N LEU A 193 6.08 -15.87 -18.52
CA LEU A 193 5.43 -15.18 -19.63
C LEU A 193 6.39 -14.91 -20.78
N ILE A 194 7.65 -14.55 -20.50
CA ILE A 194 8.66 -14.30 -21.55
C ILE A 194 8.98 -15.55 -22.40
N GLN A 195 8.60 -16.74 -21.93
CA GLN A 195 8.75 -17.99 -22.70
C GLN A 195 7.60 -18.20 -23.70
N GLN A 196 6.52 -17.42 -23.61
CA GLN A 196 5.31 -17.56 -24.42
C GLN A 196 5.41 -16.74 -25.72
N GLU A 197 6.38 -17.03 -26.58
CA GLU A 197 6.69 -16.21 -27.77
C GLU A 197 5.49 -15.93 -28.68
N ASP A 198 4.61 -16.91 -28.88
CA ASP A 198 3.45 -16.76 -29.77
C ASP A 198 2.38 -15.86 -29.15
N LEU A 199 2.26 -15.86 -27.81
CA LEU A 199 1.39 -14.92 -27.10
C LEU A 199 1.96 -13.50 -27.21
N LEU A 200 3.26 -13.32 -26.98
CA LEU A 200 3.91 -12.01 -27.08
C LEU A 200 3.74 -11.40 -28.48
N LYS A 201 4.00 -12.16 -29.54
CA LYS A 201 3.79 -11.71 -30.93
C LYS A 201 2.35 -11.28 -31.20
N LYS A 202 1.38 -11.93 -30.55
CA LYS A 202 -0.05 -11.61 -30.68
C LYS A 202 -0.39 -10.30 -29.98
N VAL A 203 0.22 -10.06 -28.82
CA VAL A 203 0.09 -8.79 -28.09
C VAL A 203 0.73 -7.66 -28.90
N ASP A 204 1.97 -7.85 -29.38
CA ASP A 204 2.67 -6.88 -30.22
C ASP A 204 1.86 -6.49 -31.47
N ALA A 205 1.33 -7.48 -32.19
CA ALA A 205 0.50 -7.23 -33.36
C ALA A 205 -0.75 -6.40 -33.03
N ARG A 206 -1.39 -6.64 -31.88
CA ARG A 206 -2.55 -5.86 -31.44
C ARG A 206 -2.17 -4.46 -30.96
N LEU A 207 -0.99 -4.28 -30.36
CA LEU A 207 -0.48 -2.95 -29.99
C LEU A 207 -0.18 -2.10 -31.23
N GLU A 208 0.35 -2.70 -32.30
CA GLU A 208 0.53 -2.01 -33.59
C GLU A 208 -0.82 -1.59 -34.20
N GLU A 209 -1.84 -2.44 -34.15
CA GLU A 209 -3.19 -2.06 -34.57
C GLU A 209 -3.77 -0.93 -33.70
N GLU A 210 -3.59 -0.99 -32.38
CA GLU A 210 -4.04 0.05 -31.45
C GLU A 210 -3.31 1.38 -31.71
N ALA A 211 -2.02 1.33 -32.02
CA ALA A 211 -1.22 2.50 -32.41
C ALA A 211 -1.79 3.18 -33.66
N ASP A 212 -2.15 2.41 -34.68
CA ASP A 212 -2.80 2.91 -35.90
C ASP A 212 -4.20 3.48 -35.62
N GLU A 213 -5.00 2.80 -34.77
CA GLU A 213 -6.36 3.22 -34.42
C GLU A 213 -6.40 4.53 -33.60
N THR A 214 -5.39 4.73 -32.75
CA THR A 214 -5.30 5.88 -31.84
C THR A 214 -4.38 7.00 -32.34
N ASP A 215 -3.67 6.80 -33.45
CA ASP A 215 -2.60 7.69 -33.95
C ASP A 215 -1.51 7.92 -32.88
N ASP A 216 -1.13 6.82 -32.20
CA ASP A 216 -0.18 6.82 -31.09
C ASP A 216 0.81 5.67 -31.15
N SER A 217 1.91 5.85 -31.88
CA SER A 217 2.97 4.83 -31.94
C SER A 217 3.65 4.53 -30.61
N SER A 218 3.59 5.44 -29.62
CA SER A 218 4.27 5.24 -28.34
C SER A 218 3.66 4.11 -27.50
N VAL A 219 2.42 3.72 -27.78
CA VAL A 219 1.74 2.59 -27.12
C VAL A 219 2.48 1.25 -27.28
N THR A 220 3.29 1.11 -28.34
CA THR A 220 4.07 -0.12 -28.61
C THR A 220 5.32 -0.24 -27.72
N GLU A 221 5.76 0.85 -27.09
CA GLU A 221 7.02 0.91 -26.34
C GLU A 221 6.79 0.99 -24.82
N VAL A 222 5.56 1.22 -24.34
CA VAL A 222 5.29 1.48 -22.91
C VAL A 222 5.41 0.25 -21.99
N ASP A 223 5.54 -0.96 -22.54
CA ASP A 223 5.55 -2.21 -21.77
C ASP A 223 6.69 -3.16 -22.17
N SER A 224 7.89 -2.63 -22.33
CA SER A 224 9.08 -3.40 -22.74
C SER A 224 9.38 -4.61 -21.83
N GLU A 225 9.03 -4.51 -20.54
CA GLU A 225 9.23 -5.56 -19.52
C GLU A 225 7.98 -6.44 -19.27
N ASN A 226 6.90 -6.27 -20.04
CA ASN A 226 5.64 -7.05 -19.96
C ASN A 226 4.89 -6.95 -18.61
N HIS A 227 5.05 -5.85 -17.88
CA HIS A 227 4.42 -5.60 -16.60
C HIS A 227 2.93 -5.23 -16.74
N ILE A 228 2.57 -4.49 -17.79
CA ILE A 228 1.17 -4.22 -18.13
C ILE A 228 0.51 -5.52 -18.59
N LEU A 229 1.20 -6.35 -19.39
CA LEU A 229 0.71 -7.66 -19.80
C LEU A 229 0.50 -8.61 -18.61
N ALA A 230 1.44 -8.64 -17.66
CA ALA A 230 1.30 -9.43 -16.44
C ALA A 230 0.05 -9.01 -15.65
N PHE A 231 -0.18 -7.71 -15.49
CA PHE A 231 -1.41 -7.21 -14.88
C PHE A 231 -2.65 -7.59 -15.68
N ASP A 232 -2.62 -7.47 -17.00
CA ASP A 232 -3.74 -7.80 -17.86
C ASP A 232 -4.13 -9.27 -17.77
N ILE A 233 -3.15 -10.17 -17.74
CA ILE A 233 -3.38 -11.61 -17.54
C ILE A 233 -4.04 -11.88 -16.18
N ILE A 234 -3.55 -11.28 -15.09
CA ILE A 234 -4.15 -11.41 -13.75
C ILE A 234 -5.60 -10.90 -13.76
N TYR A 235 -5.81 -9.72 -14.33
CA TYR A 235 -7.12 -9.08 -14.40
C TYR A 235 -8.11 -9.91 -15.23
N CYS A 236 -7.69 -10.35 -16.42
CA CYS A 236 -8.50 -11.12 -17.34
C CYS A 236 -8.80 -12.51 -16.81
N ALA A 237 -7.85 -13.16 -16.14
CA ALA A 237 -8.05 -14.46 -15.51
C ALA A 237 -9.23 -14.45 -14.55
N HIS A 238 -9.32 -13.43 -13.71
CA HIS A 238 -10.43 -13.23 -12.80
C HIS A 238 -11.72 -12.77 -13.50
N ASN A 239 -11.64 -11.74 -14.34
CA ASN A 239 -12.85 -11.09 -14.87
C ASN A 239 -13.55 -11.87 -15.98
N TYR A 240 -12.81 -12.73 -16.69
CA TYR A 240 -13.27 -13.52 -17.83
C TYR A 240 -13.23 -15.04 -17.60
N GLU A 241 -13.09 -15.46 -16.34
CA GLU A 241 -13.16 -16.87 -15.93
C GLU A 241 -12.17 -17.74 -16.72
N LEU A 242 -10.86 -17.40 -16.66
CA LEU A 242 -9.81 -18.17 -17.34
C LEU A 242 -9.20 -19.28 -16.46
N TYR A 243 -9.75 -19.50 -15.26
CA TYR A 243 -9.38 -20.58 -14.35
C TYR A 243 -10.15 -21.88 -14.70
N ASP A 244 -9.50 -23.04 -14.58
CA ASP A 244 -10.11 -24.37 -14.85
C ASP A 244 -11.29 -24.71 -13.92
N GLU A 245 -11.20 -24.29 -12.66
CA GLU A 245 -12.20 -24.52 -11.62
C GLU A 245 -12.77 -23.17 -11.17
N ARG A 246 -14.09 -23.06 -11.05
CA ARG A 246 -14.78 -21.84 -10.58
C ARG A 246 -14.31 -21.48 -9.17
N THR A 247 -13.28 -20.65 -9.05
CA THR A 247 -12.95 -19.92 -7.83
C THR A 247 -13.78 -18.64 -7.68
N ALA A 248 -14.63 -18.30 -8.66
CA ALA A 248 -15.44 -17.10 -8.60
C ALA A 248 -16.69 -17.29 -7.74
N ALA A 249 -16.71 -16.67 -6.56
CA ALA A 249 -17.95 -16.28 -5.91
C ALA A 249 -18.82 -15.50 -6.93
N PRO A 250 -20.14 -15.73 -6.99
CA PRO A 250 -20.98 -15.15 -8.02
C PRO A 250 -20.92 -13.62 -8.00
N LYS A 251 -20.62 -12.99 -9.15
CA LYS A 251 -20.72 -11.53 -9.34
C LYS A 251 -22.15 -11.09 -8.95
N LYS A 252 -22.29 -10.41 -7.80
CA LYS A 252 -23.57 -9.85 -7.36
C LYS A 252 -24.03 -8.84 -8.42
N ARG A 253 -25.22 -9.06 -9.01
CA ARG A 253 -25.86 -8.07 -9.90
C ARG A 253 -25.95 -6.73 -9.15
N ARG A 254 -25.32 -5.69 -9.69
CA ARG A 254 -25.42 -4.31 -9.18
C ARG A 254 -26.88 -3.86 -9.21
N ARG A 255 -27.55 -3.91 -8.06
CA ARG A 255 -28.85 -3.26 -7.85
C ARG A 255 -28.60 -1.76 -7.68
N LYS A 256 -29.53 -0.93 -8.16
CA LYS A 256 -29.48 0.53 -7.96
C LYS A 256 -29.50 0.80 -6.45
N LYS A 257 -28.40 1.37 -5.92
CA LYS A 257 -28.24 1.66 -4.49
C LYS A 257 -29.24 2.74 -4.06
N SER A 258 -29.83 2.58 -2.89
CA SER A 258 -30.61 3.63 -2.22
C SER A 258 -29.69 4.59 -1.49
N ALA A 259 -30.19 5.77 -1.11
CA ALA A 259 -29.42 6.71 -0.30
C ALA A 259 -29.01 6.14 1.08
N ALA A 260 -29.78 5.19 1.61
CA ALA A 260 -29.43 4.49 2.85
C ALA A 260 -28.29 3.49 2.64
N ASP A 261 -28.27 2.78 1.51
CA ASP A 261 -27.17 1.89 1.14
C ASP A 261 -25.87 2.69 0.96
N GLU A 262 -25.94 3.84 0.28
CA GLU A 262 -24.78 4.73 0.12
C GLU A 262 -24.26 5.30 1.45
N ALA A 263 -25.14 5.58 2.41
CA ALA A 263 -24.75 6.02 3.74
C ALA A 263 -24.05 4.90 4.53
N LYS A 264 -24.54 3.67 4.44
CA LYS A 264 -23.91 2.49 5.06
C LYS A 264 -22.54 2.21 4.45
N ASP A 265 -22.45 2.20 3.12
CA ASP A 265 -21.19 2.03 2.40
C ASP A 265 -20.17 3.11 2.76
N ARG A 266 -20.63 4.36 2.95
CA ARG A 266 -19.79 5.48 3.39
C ARG A 266 -19.22 5.26 4.78
N GLU A 267 -20.04 4.84 5.73
CA GLU A 267 -19.61 4.56 7.10
C GLU A 267 -18.62 3.38 7.12
N GLU A 268 -18.92 2.31 6.39
CA GLU A 268 -18.04 1.14 6.28
C GLU A 268 -16.69 1.49 5.64
N ALA A 269 -16.69 2.26 4.54
CA ALA A 269 -15.48 2.70 3.88
C ALA A 269 -14.61 3.60 4.77
N LEU A 270 -15.24 4.48 5.58
CA LEU A 270 -14.55 5.31 6.56
C LEU A 270 -13.88 4.47 7.65
N LEU A 271 -14.59 3.47 8.20
CA LEU A 271 -14.05 2.58 9.22
C LEU A 271 -12.90 1.73 8.66
N LYS A 272 -13.05 1.15 7.46
CA LYS A 272 -11.98 0.40 6.79
C LYS A 272 -10.76 1.27 6.51
N MET A 273 -10.95 2.51 6.10
CA MET A 273 -9.86 3.48 5.94
C MET A 273 -9.15 3.77 7.27
N GLN A 274 -9.89 3.99 8.36
CA GLN A 274 -9.32 4.20 9.69
C GLN A 274 -8.55 2.97 10.17
N LEU A 275 -9.09 1.77 9.94
CA LEU A 275 -8.46 0.50 10.28
C LEU A 275 -7.13 0.33 9.55
N ARG A 276 -7.11 0.53 8.21
CA ARG A 276 -5.88 0.48 7.40
C ARG A 276 -4.84 1.50 7.87
N SER A 277 -5.27 2.71 8.21
CA SER A 277 -4.39 3.76 8.77
C SER A 277 -3.81 3.34 10.13
N CYS A 278 -4.64 2.78 11.02
CA CYS A 278 -4.23 2.28 12.32
C CYS A 278 -3.20 1.15 12.19
N ARG A 279 -3.49 0.13 11.39
CA ARG A 279 -2.60 -1.00 11.10
C ARG A 279 -1.27 -0.56 10.48
N THR A 280 -1.31 0.40 9.56
CA THR A 280 -0.10 0.99 8.95
C THR A 280 0.78 1.66 10.01
N LYS A 281 0.17 2.38 10.98
CA LYS A 281 0.92 2.99 12.10
C LYS A 281 1.54 1.92 13.01
N ILE A 282 0.79 0.88 13.35
CA ILE A 282 1.28 -0.26 14.15
C ILE A 282 2.51 -0.87 13.47
N ARG A 283 2.38 -1.27 12.21
CA ARG A 283 3.49 -1.86 11.42
C ARG A 283 4.73 -0.97 11.40
N ASN A 284 4.55 0.34 11.19
CA ASN A 284 5.66 1.29 11.16
C ASN A 284 6.33 1.47 12.53
N LEU A 285 5.56 1.51 13.61
CA LEU A 285 6.10 1.56 14.97
C LEU A 285 6.82 0.26 15.35
N GLU A 286 6.32 -0.90 14.92
CA GLU A 286 6.96 -2.19 15.12
C GLU A 286 8.30 -2.29 14.38
N LYS A 287 8.33 -1.88 13.10
CA LYS A 287 9.59 -1.77 12.33
C LYS A 287 10.59 -0.85 13.03
N LYS A 288 10.14 0.32 13.49
CA LYS A 288 10.98 1.27 14.24
C LYS A 288 11.48 0.67 15.56
N LYS A 289 10.63 -0.09 16.26
CA LYS A 289 11.00 -0.76 17.50
C LYS A 289 12.04 -1.86 17.25
N LEU A 290 11.90 -2.62 16.16
CA LEU A 290 12.82 -3.70 15.80
C LEU A 290 14.21 -3.19 15.41
N SER A 291 14.29 -2.04 14.74
CA SER A 291 15.57 -1.42 14.39
C SER A 291 16.27 -0.77 15.59
N MET A 292 15.55 -0.53 16.69
CA MET A 292 16.13 -0.06 17.95
C MET A 292 16.66 -1.24 18.77
N LYS A 293 17.94 -1.22 19.09
CA LYS A 293 18.53 -2.18 20.02
C LYS A 293 18.06 -1.87 21.45
N GLU A 294 17.49 -2.86 22.15
CA GLU A 294 17.21 -2.69 23.57
C GLU A 294 18.54 -2.49 24.34
N PRO A 295 18.70 -1.38 25.08
CA PRO A 295 19.93 -1.12 25.79
C PRO A 295 20.06 -2.02 27.03
N ASP A 296 21.29 -2.44 27.33
CA ASP A 296 21.59 -3.04 28.63
C ASP A 296 21.59 -1.93 29.69
N LEU A 297 20.76 -2.11 30.71
CA LEU A 297 20.63 -1.18 31.82
C LEU A 297 21.56 -1.52 32.99
N THR A 298 22.27 -2.65 32.93
CA THR A 298 23.21 -3.08 33.97
C THR A 298 24.37 -2.09 34.07
N GLY A 299 24.72 -1.69 35.29
CA GLY A 299 25.74 -0.69 35.58
C GLY A 299 25.26 0.77 35.48
N VAL A 300 24.00 1.02 35.11
CA VAL A 300 23.47 2.38 35.03
C VAL A 300 23.32 2.98 36.44
N PRO A 301 23.91 4.15 36.73
CA PRO A 301 23.72 4.84 37.99
C PRO A 301 22.32 5.49 38.05
N VAL A 302 21.65 5.35 39.19
CA VAL A 302 20.31 5.88 39.43
C VAL A 302 20.21 6.52 40.80
N ARG A 303 19.30 7.47 40.97
CA ARG A 303 19.00 8.11 42.25
C ARG A 303 17.54 7.87 42.64
N HIS A 304 17.33 7.42 43.87
CA HIS A 304 16.01 7.27 44.49
C HIS A 304 15.83 8.27 45.63
N SER A 305 14.65 8.86 45.75
CA SER A 305 14.36 9.90 46.76
C SER A 305 14.62 9.47 48.21
N ARG A 306 14.33 8.20 48.54
CA ARG A 306 14.52 7.61 49.88
C ARG A 306 15.83 6.84 50.08
N PHE A 307 16.37 6.22 49.03
CA PHE A 307 17.50 5.28 49.17
C PHE A 307 18.83 5.87 48.70
N GLY A 308 18.80 7.11 48.19
CA GLY A 308 19.98 7.81 47.71
C GLY A 308 20.43 7.28 46.35
N ASP A 309 21.74 7.36 46.11
CA ASP A 309 22.37 6.88 44.88
C ASP A 309 22.48 5.34 44.92
N GLY A 310 22.26 4.72 43.76
CA GLY A 310 22.34 3.28 43.57
C GLY A 310 22.72 2.93 42.13
N GLU A 311 22.96 1.64 41.89
CA GLU A 311 23.39 1.12 40.60
C GLU A 311 22.53 -0.07 40.19
N ILE A 312 22.11 -0.11 38.93
CA ILE A 312 21.36 -1.25 38.39
C ILE A 312 22.29 -2.45 38.25
N THR A 313 21.91 -3.58 38.85
CA THR A 313 22.76 -4.79 38.91
C THR A 313 22.21 -5.96 38.10
N ALA A 314 20.90 -5.98 37.83
CA ALA A 314 20.27 -7.00 37.00
C ALA A 314 18.93 -6.52 36.42
N ARG A 315 18.56 -7.08 35.28
CA ARG A 315 17.24 -6.95 34.65
C ARG A 315 16.69 -8.33 34.29
N ASP A 316 15.45 -8.61 34.70
CA ASP A 316 14.70 -9.80 34.32
C ASP A 316 13.33 -9.36 33.76
N GLY A 317 13.21 -9.35 32.43
CA GLY A 317 12.05 -8.79 31.74
C GLY A 317 11.84 -7.32 32.10
N GLN A 318 10.72 -7.03 32.77
CA GLN A 318 10.37 -5.69 33.29
C GLN A 318 10.87 -5.42 34.72
N ARG A 319 11.50 -6.38 35.40
CA ARG A 319 11.98 -6.19 36.78
C ARG A 319 13.44 -5.75 36.78
N LEU A 320 13.70 -4.59 37.37
CA LEU A 320 15.05 -4.09 37.67
C LEU A 320 15.44 -4.40 39.10
N THR A 321 16.69 -4.82 39.30
CA THR A 321 17.33 -4.91 40.62
C THR A 321 18.38 -3.80 40.74
N VAL A 322 18.24 -2.97 41.77
CA VAL A 322 19.11 -1.83 42.03
C VAL A 322 19.76 -1.99 43.39
N LYS A 323 21.09 -1.85 43.43
CA LYS A 323 21.88 -1.90 44.66
C LYS A 323 22.08 -0.49 45.19
N PHE A 324 21.55 -0.23 46.39
CA PHE A 324 21.80 0.99 47.16
C PHE A 324 22.72 0.68 48.34
N ALA A 325 23.22 1.72 49.02
CA ALA A 325 23.96 1.57 50.28
C ALA A 325 23.17 0.80 51.35
N ALA A 326 21.84 0.93 51.35
CA ALA A 326 20.93 0.25 52.28
C ALA A 326 20.54 -1.18 51.86
N GLY A 327 21.09 -1.71 50.76
CA GLY A 327 20.79 -3.02 50.21
C GLY A 327 20.08 -2.98 48.85
N GLU A 328 19.70 -4.15 48.36
CA GLU A 328 19.06 -4.30 47.05
C GLU A 328 17.55 -4.05 47.09
N LYS A 329 17.03 -3.39 46.05
CA LYS A 329 15.61 -3.13 45.84
C LYS A 329 15.22 -3.47 44.41
N LYS A 330 13.95 -3.86 44.23
CA LYS A 330 13.38 -4.19 42.92
C LYS A 330 12.39 -3.12 42.48
N PHE A 331 12.42 -2.77 41.19
CA PHE A 331 11.51 -1.82 40.55
C PHE A 331 10.94 -2.41 39.26
N MET A 332 9.76 -1.96 38.86
CA MET A 332 9.10 -2.38 37.62
C MET A 332 9.32 -1.34 36.53
N LEU A 333 9.70 -1.78 35.34
CA LEU A 333 9.79 -0.95 34.13
C LEU A 333 8.45 -0.91 33.38
N PRO A 334 8.17 0.18 32.65
CA PRO A 334 8.91 1.44 32.60
C PRO A 334 8.63 2.35 33.81
N ASP A 335 7.66 1.99 34.66
CA ASP A 335 7.17 2.72 35.84
C ASP A 335 8.26 3.28 36.75
N ALA A 336 9.36 2.54 36.92
CA ALA A 336 10.50 2.94 37.73
C ALA A 336 11.01 4.34 37.37
N PHE A 337 11.05 4.66 36.08
CA PHE A 337 11.48 5.96 35.59
C PHE A 337 10.30 6.88 35.29
N THR A 338 9.24 6.38 34.63
CA THR A 338 8.12 7.23 34.19
C THR A 338 7.32 7.82 35.36
N LYS A 339 7.21 7.09 36.49
CA LYS A 339 6.59 7.58 37.73
C LYS A 339 7.59 8.26 38.68
N GLY A 340 8.84 8.42 38.25
CA GLY A 340 9.87 9.18 38.97
C GLY A 340 10.46 8.51 40.21
N PHE A 341 10.33 7.18 40.36
CA PHE A 341 10.96 6.44 41.46
C PHE A 341 12.49 6.45 41.35
N LEU A 342 13.01 6.28 40.14
CA LEU A 342 14.43 6.34 39.80
C LEU A 342 14.67 7.52 38.84
N LYS A 343 15.74 8.28 39.11
CA LYS A 343 16.21 9.36 38.24
C LYS A 343 17.62 9.04 37.73
N THR A 344 17.87 9.31 36.46
CA THR A 344 19.18 9.13 35.82
C THR A 344 19.25 9.99 34.56
N ASP A 345 20.44 10.48 34.24
CA ASP A 345 20.73 11.20 32.99
C ASP A 345 21.44 10.28 31.97
N ASN A 346 21.45 8.97 32.23
CA ASN A 346 22.16 7.99 31.42
C ASN A 346 21.43 7.72 30.09
N GLU A 347 22.19 7.71 29.00
CA GLU A 347 21.69 7.50 27.63
C GLU A 347 21.01 6.13 27.45
N ALA A 348 21.47 5.07 28.13
CA ALA A 348 20.86 3.74 28.06
C ALA A 348 19.44 3.75 28.66
N ALA A 349 19.24 4.46 29.76
CA ALA A 349 17.90 4.61 30.35
C ALA A 349 16.98 5.46 29.45
N ALA A 350 17.50 6.52 28.83
CA ALA A 350 16.75 7.33 27.87
C ALA A 350 16.32 6.51 26.64
N ALA A 351 17.24 5.73 26.06
CA ALA A 351 16.95 4.84 24.93
C ALA A 351 15.93 3.74 25.29
N TYR A 352 15.97 3.21 26.52
CA TYR A 352 14.95 2.28 27.00
C TYR A 352 13.57 2.94 27.10
N LEU A 353 13.48 4.15 27.65
CA LEU A 353 12.21 4.85 27.77
C LEU A 353 11.61 5.19 26.41
N GLN A 354 12.44 5.49 25.42
CA GLN A 354 12.01 5.70 24.05
C GLN A 354 11.40 4.42 23.44
N THR A 355 12.07 3.27 23.60
CA THR A 355 11.55 1.97 23.11
C THR A 355 10.30 1.53 23.86
N ALA A 356 10.24 1.75 25.17
CA ALA A 356 9.05 1.48 25.99
C ALA A 356 7.86 2.36 25.57
N GLY A 357 8.08 3.65 25.31
CA GLY A 357 7.04 4.56 24.83
C GLY A 357 6.47 4.17 23.46
N ILE A 358 7.31 3.66 22.55
CA ILE A 358 6.83 3.07 21.28
C ILE A 358 5.95 1.85 21.57
N GLY A 359 6.33 0.99 22.52
CA GLY A 359 5.53 -0.16 22.93
C GLY A 359 4.15 0.22 23.47
N GLU A 360 4.06 1.28 24.27
CA GLU A 360 2.77 1.80 24.77
C GLU A 360 1.90 2.35 23.63
N GLN A 361 2.49 3.06 22.66
CA GLN A 361 1.78 3.55 21.47
C GLN A 361 1.23 2.41 20.61
N ILE A 362 2.03 1.36 20.37
CA ILE A 362 1.58 0.16 19.65
C ILE A 362 0.38 -0.46 20.37
N HIS A 363 0.47 -0.66 21.68
CA HIS A 363 -0.63 -1.25 22.46
C HIS A 363 -1.91 -0.40 22.39
N ALA A 364 -1.79 0.94 22.47
CA ALA A 364 -2.93 1.84 22.34
C ALA A 364 -3.60 1.73 20.96
N LEU A 365 -2.80 1.68 19.89
CA LEU A 365 -3.31 1.49 18.53
C LEU A 365 -3.95 0.11 18.33
N GLN A 366 -3.39 -0.95 18.93
CA GLN A 366 -3.98 -2.29 18.86
C GLN A 366 -5.36 -2.35 19.54
N LEU A 367 -5.57 -1.58 20.62
CA LEU A 367 -6.90 -1.43 21.21
C LEU A 367 -7.86 -0.70 20.27
N GLU A 368 -7.40 0.36 19.60
CA GLU A 368 -8.18 1.09 18.60
C GLU A 368 -8.54 0.21 17.39
N GLU A 369 -7.57 -0.55 16.88
CA GLU A 369 -7.76 -1.56 15.83
C GLU A 369 -8.87 -2.55 16.21
N HIS A 370 -8.80 -3.13 17.41
CA HIS A 370 -9.81 -4.07 17.89
C HIS A 370 -11.21 -3.45 17.95
N LEU A 371 -11.32 -2.19 18.38
CA LEU A 371 -12.61 -1.48 18.41
C LEU A 371 -13.17 -1.25 17.00
N LEU A 372 -12.32 -0.89 16.03
CA LEU A 372 -12.70 -0.69 14.64
C LEU A 372 -13.17 -2.01 13.99
N ASP A 373 -12.45 -3.11 14.21
CA ASP A 373 -12.85 -4.44 13.71
C ASP A 373 -14.22 -4.86 14.25
N VAL A 374 -14.48 -4.64 15.55
CA VAL A 374 -15.80 -4.92 16.16
C VAL A 374 -16.90 -4.08 15.53
N GLN A 375 -16.64 -2.81 15.23
CA GLN A 375 -17.61 -1.93 14.57
C GLN A 375 -17.94 -2.39 13.15
N ILE A 376 -16.93 -2.72 12.35
CA ILE A 376 -17.11 -3.18 10.96
C ILE A 376 -17.89 -4.49 10.93
N ASN A 377 -17.50 -5.48 11.74
CA ASN A 377 -18.19 -6.77 11.81
C ASN A 377 -19.66 -6.61 12.23
N GLY A 378 -19.94 -5.70 13.17
CA GLY A 378 -21.31 -5.37 13.61
C GLY A 378 -22.18 -4.69 12.55
N MET A 379 -21.59 -4.19 11.46
CA MET A 379 -22.31 -3.65 10.29
C MET A 379 -22.64 -4.73 9.26
N GLU A 380 -21.83 -5.79 9.16
CA GLU A 380 -22.05 -6.91 8.23
C GLU A 380 -23.21 -7.81 8.70
N ASP A 381 -23.43 -7.91 10.02
CA ASP A 381 -24.51 -8.69 10.65
C ASP A 381 -25.92 -8.02 10.62
N LYS A 382 -26.05 -6.82 10.03
CA LYS A 382 -27.30 -6.05 9.93
C LYS A 382 -27.70 -5.78 8.49
#